data_AF-A0A5C7KWE3-F1
#
_entry.id   AF-A0A5C7KWE3-F1
#
_cell.length_a   1.000
_cell.length_b   1.000
_cell.length_c   1.000
_cell.angle_alpha   90.00
_cell.angle_beta   90.00
_cell.angle_gamma   90.00
#
_symmetry.space_group_name_H-M   'P 1'
#
loop_
_entity.id
_entity.type
_entity.pdbx_description
1 polymer ?
#
loop_
_entity_poly.entity_id
_entity_poly.type
_entity_poly.pdbx_seq_one_letter_code
_entity_poly.pdbx_strand_id
1 'polypeptide(L)'
;MSLKPRRIVTWSGVALFVLVVAAIVSGRGWFWAFCGSSPLTFAEIDINHDGRISFIEADYNCNCGTRQIVQEGRQCTEYFAYKDGLPLKVVCPAG
;
A
#
# COMPACT_ATOMS: atom_id res chain seq x y z
N MET A 1 -56.05 6.73 17.17
CA MET A 1 -55.17 7.23 16.08
C MET A 1 -53.72 6.98 16.50
N SER A 2 -53.02 6.07 15.82
CA SER A 2 -51.63 5.71 16.13
C SER A 2 -50.68 6.50 15.24
N LEU A 3 -49.91 7.41 15.81
CA LEU A 3 -48.90 8.20 15.06
C LEU A 3 -47.69 7.31 14.77
N LYS A 4 -47.44 7.03 13.49
CA LYS A 4 -46.28 6.26 13.03
C LYS A 4 -45.05 7.17 13.04
N PRO A 5 -43.94 6.82 13.72
CA PRO A 5 -42.76 7.67 13.77
C PRO A 5 -42.13 7.73 12.37
N ARG A 6 -42.01 8.95 11.81
CA ARG A 6 -41.23 9.18 10.58
C ARG A 6 -39.75 9.08 10.96
N ARG A 7 -39.08 8.01 10.52
CA ARG A 7 -37.61 7.93 10.54
C ARG A 7 -37.08 9.04 9.63
N ILE A 8 -36.62 10.14 10.23
CA ILE A 8 -35.93 11.21 9.53
C ILE A 8 -34.50 10.73 9.34
N VAL A 9 -34.22 10.13 8.19
CA VAL A 9 -32.84 10.02 7.71
C VAL A 9 -32.44 11.44 7.31
N THR A 10 -31.60 12.08 8.12
CA THR A 10 -31.10 13.42 7.80
C THR A 10 -30.17 13.30 6.60
N TRP A 11 -30.38 14.13 5.58
CA TRP A 11 -29.50 14.20 4.41
C TRP A 11 -28.02 14.39 4.80
N SER A 12 -27.77 15.05 5.93
CA SER A 12 -26.45 15.21 6.55
C SER A 12 -25.79 13.87 6.93
N GLY A 13 -26.56 12.91 7.46
CA GLY A 13 -26.03 11.58 7.79
C GLY A 13 -25.70 10.75 6.56
N VAL A 14 -26.51 10.85 5.50
CA VAL A 14 -26.24 10.19 4.21
C VAL A 14 -25.02 10.80 3.54
N ALA A 15 -24.90 12.13 3.53
CA ALA A 15 -23.74 12.82 2.96
C ALA A 15 -22.44 12.46 3.69
N LEU A 16 -22.44 12.44 5.02
CA LEU A 16 -21.29 12.03 5.81
C LEU A 16 -20.89 10.58 5.50
N PHE A 17 -21.85 9.67 5.43
CA PHE A 17 -21.60 8.27 5.08
C PHE A 17 -20.96 8.13 3.69
N VAL A 18 -21.49 8.84 2.69
CA VAL A 18 -20.92 8.85 1.33
C VAL A 18 -19.48 9.38 1.33
N LEU A 19 -19.19 10.45 2.07
CA LEU A 19 -17.83 11.01 2.15
C LEU A 19 -16.85 10.03 2.82
N VAL A 20 -17.25 9.35 3.90
CA VAL A 20 -16.41 8.35 4.57
C VAL A 20 -16.14 7.17 3.64
N VAL A 21 -17.15 6.65 2.95
CA VAL A 21 -16.98 5.55 1.99
C VAL A 21 -16.06 6.00 0.84
N ALA A 22 -16.26 7.19 0.29
CA ALA A 22 -15.42 7.73 -0.76
C ALA A 22 -13.95 7.86 -0.31
N ALA A 23 -13.70 8.32 0.93
CA ALA A 23 -12.36 8.42 1.49
C ALA A 23 -11.67 7.06 1.69
N ILE A 24 -12.42 6.03 2.11
CA ILE A 24 -11.89 4.67 2.26
C ILE A 24 -11.54 4.07 0.88
N VAL A 25 -12.44 4.22 -0.09
CA VAL A 25 -12.24 3.71 -1.45
C VAL A 25 -11.06 4.42 -2.13
N SER A 26 -10.98 5.75 -2.00
CA SER A 26 -9.85 6.50 -2.54
C SER A 26 -8.54 6.10 -1.87
N GLY A 27 -8.49 6.01 -0.54
CA GLY A 27 -7.29 5.58 0.19
C GLY A 27 -6.78 4.21 -0.27
N ARG A 28 -7.66 3.23 -0.49
CA ARG A 28 -7.29 1.92 -1.05
C ARG A 28 -6.78 2.01 -2.48
N GLY A 29 -7.41 2.84 -3.31
CA GLY A 29 -6.99 3.05 -4.70
C GLY A 29 -5.60 3.66 -4.79
N TRP A 30 -5.32 4.69 -3.97
CA TRP A 30 -4.01 5.32 -3.88
C TRP A 30 -2.93 4.34 -3.40
N PHE A 31 -3.22 3.56 -2.34
CA PHE A 31 -2.29 2.56 -1.85
C PHE A 31 -1.96 1.52 -2.93
N TRP A 32 -2.96 1.04 -3.69
CA TRP A 32 -2.73 0.09 -4.77
C TRP A 32 -1.95 0.70 -5.95
N ALA A 33 -2.22 1.96 -6.30
CA ALA A 33 -1.46 2.64 -7.35
C ALA A 33 0.01 2.83 -6.96
N PHE A 34 0.29 3.02 -5.67
CA PHE A 34 1.63 3.29 -5.15
C PHE A 34 2.42 1.99 -4.87
N CYS A 35 1.77 0.98 -4.29
CA CYS A 35 2.40 -0.27 -3.86
C CYS A 35 2.10 -1.47 -4.76
N GLY A 36 1.14 -1.38 -5.67
CA GLY A 36 0.68 -2.53 -6.47
C GLY A 36 1.71 -3.05 -7.47
N SER A 37 2.69 -2.23 -7.85
CA SER A 37 3.83 -2.61 -8.68
C SER A 37 5.07 -3.01 -7.87
N SER A 38 5.03 -2.90 -6.54
CA SER A 38 6.15 -3.30 -5.70
C SER A 38 6.30 -4.83 -5.72
N PRO A 39 7.52 -5.36 -5.91
CA PRO A 39 7.79 -6.80 -5.83
C PRO A 39 7.84 -7.34 -4.40
N LEU A 40 7.63 -6.45 -3.41
CA LEU A 40 7.70 -6.75 -2.00
C LEU A 40 6.36 -7.30 -1.52
N THR A 41 6.43 -8.38 -0.76
CA THR A 41 5.31 -8.98 -0.06
C THR A 41 4.97 -8.16 1.18
N PHE A 42 3.77 -8.37 1.73
CA PHE A 42 3.34 -7.72 2.97
C PHE A 42 4.37 -7.86 4.10
N ALA A 43 4.92 -9.06 4.28
CA ALA A 43 5.90 -9.36 5.33
C ALA A 43 7.26 -8.69 5.10
N GLU A 44 7.62 -8.37 3.85
CA GLU A 44 8.84 -7.62 3.53
C GLU A 44 8.66 -6.11 3.76
N ILE A 45 7.43 -5.59 3.65
CA ILE A 45 7.12 -4.17 3.88
C ILE A 45 6.92 -3.87 5.37
N ASP A 46 6.35 -4.81 6.13
CA ASP A 46 6.19 -4.75 7.59
C ASP A 46 7.56 -4.96 8.27
N ILE A 47 8.40 -3.91 8.23
CA ILE A 47 9.79 -3.92 8.71
C ILE A 47 9.82 -4.08 10.24
N ASN A 48 8.85 -3.50 10.94
CA ASN A 48 8.80 -3.58 12.40
C ASN A 48 8.13 -4.87 12.92
N HIS A 49 7.55 -5.67 12.02
CA HIS A 49 6.86 -6.94 12.29
C HIS A 49 5.70 -6.81 13.29
N ASP A 50 4.98 -5.69 13.27
CA ASP A 50 3.82 -5.46 14.13
C ASP A 50 2.49 -5.97 13.53
N GLY A 51 2.56 -6.53 12.32
CA GLY A 51 1.42 -7.08 11.58
C GLY A 51 0.62 -6.01 10.83
N ARG A 52 1.12 -4.78 10.72
CA ARG A 52 0.50 -3.67 10.01
C ARG A 52 1.53 -2.97 9.14
N ILE A 53 1.08 -2.41 8.02
CA ILE A 53 1.90 -1.53 7.20
C ILE A 53 1.55 -0.10 7.57
N SER A 54 2.50 0.61 8.19
CA SER A 54 2.40 2.04 8.41
C SER A 54 2.59 2.82 7.11
N PHE A 55 2.18 4.10 7.11
CA PHE A 55 2.41 4.97 5.95
C PHE A 55 3.91 5.13 5.65
N ILE A 56 4.76 5.12 6.68
CA ILE A 56 6.21 5.29 6.52
C ILE A 56 6.82 4.03 5.88
N GLU A 57 6.40 2.85 6.29
CA GLU A 57 6.83 1.58 5.68
C GLU A 57 6.36 1.46 4.23
N ALA A 58 5.11 1.86 3.95
CA ALA A 58 4.61 1.91 2.59
C ALA A 58 5.42 2.88 1.72
N ASP A 59 5.63 4.11 2.19
CA ASP A 59 6.39 5.13 1.45
C ASP A 59 7.82 4.67 1.15
N TYR A 60 8.49 4.07 2.14
CA TYR A 60 9.86 3.59 2.01
C TYR A 60 10.01 2.43 1.03
N ASN A 61 9.10 1.44 1.09
CA ASN A 61 9.23 0.19 0.36
C ASN A 61 8.53 0.19 -1.01
N CYS A 62 7.44 0.94 -1.15
CA CYS A 62 6.68 0.96 -2.40
C CYS A 62 7.26 1.93 -3.42
N ASN A 63 7.97 2.97 -2.96
CA ASN A 63 8.69 3.87 -3.84
C ASN A 63 10.12 3.37 -4.08
N CYS A 64 10.24 2.35 -4.93
CA CYS A 64 11.51 1.68 -5.21
C CYS A 64 11.94 1.80 -6.68
N GLY A 65 13.26 1.82 -6.89
CA GLY A 65 13.89 1.70 -8.20
C GLY A 65 14.42 0.29 -8.44
N THR A 66 14.83 0.03 -9.69
CA THR A 66 15.47 -1.24 -10.09
C THR A 66 16.83 -0.98 -10.70
N ARG A 67 17.83 -1.79 -10.35
CA ARG A 67 19.14 -1.80 -11.01
C ARG A 67 19.62 -3.24 -11.23
N GLN A 68 20.41 -3.43 -12.28
CA GLN A 68 21.05 -4.73 -12.53
C GLN A 68 22.34 -4.85 -11.74
N ILE A 69 22.49 -5.97 -11.04
CA ILE A 69 23.69 -6.32 -10.30
C ILE A 69 24.17 -7.71 -10.71
N VAL A 70 25.45 -8.00 -10.45
CA VAL A 70 25.98 -9.36 -10.63
C VAL A 70 26.13 -9.99 -9.25
N GLN A 71 25.36 -11.04 -9.00
CA GLN A 71 25.43 -11.82 -7.76
C GLN A 71 25.82 -13.25 -8.11
N GLU A 72 26.93 -13.74 -7.55
CA GLU A 72 27.45 -15.10 -7.82
C GLU A 72 27.63 -15.42 -9.31
N GLY A 73 28.09 -14.43 -10.10
CA GLY A 73 28.29 -14.57 -11.54
C GLY A 73 27.00 -14.53 -12.38
N ARG A 74 25.83 -14.31 -11.77
CA ARG A 74 24.53 -14.20 -12.44
C ARG A 74 24.07 -12.74 -12.47
N GLN A 75 23.47 -12.31 -13.59
CA GLN A 75 22.77 -11.02 -13.61
C GLN A 75 21.45 -11.13 -12.84
N CYS A 76 21.31 -10.31 -11.82
CA CYS A 76 20.13 -10.24 -10.96
C CYS A 76 19.57 -8.82 -10.96
N THR A 77 18.27 -8.70 -10.73
CA THR A 77 17.60 -7.42 -10.56
C THR A 77 17.49 -7.10 -9.08
N GLU A 78 18.08 -5.98 -8.67
CA GLU A 78 18.00 -5.44 -7.33
C GLU A 78 16.99 -4.31 -7.28
N TYR A 79 16.05 -4.41 -6.36
CA TYR A 79 15.10 -3.38 -5.99
C TYR A 79 15.67 -2.60 -4.82
N PHE A 80 15.72 -1.27 -4.92
CA PHE A 80 16.29 -0.40 -3.90
C PHE A 80 15.35 0.75 -3.56
N ALA A 81 15.40 1.24 -2.32
CA ALA A 81 14.59 2.38 -1.87
C ALA A 81 15.13 3.67 -2.50
N TYR A 82 14.25 4.51 -3.07
CA TYR A 82 14.69 5.82 -3.58
C TYR A 82 15.17 6.77 -2.48
N LYS A 83 14.72 6.55 -1.24
CA LYS A 83 15.03 7.41 -0.11
C LYS A 83 16.51 7.43 0.25
N ASP A 84 17.18 6.27 0.22
CA ASP A 84 18.57 6.11 0.65
C ASP A 84 19.42 5.20 -0.27
N GLY A 85 18.82 4.58 -1.28
CA GLY A 85 19.51 3.69 -2.22
C GLY A 85 19.78 2.29 -1.69
N LEU A 86 19.30 1.96 -0.48
CA LEU A 86 19.53 0.67 0.16
C LEU A 86 18.75 -0.45 -0.55
N PRO A 87 19.31 -1.66 -0.60
CA PRO A 87 18.65 -2.80 -1.21
C PRO A 87 17.44 -3.24 -0.39
N LEU A 88 16.32 -3.43 -1.08
CA LEU A 88 15.08 -3.98 -0.53
C LEU A 88 14.94 -5.47 -0.85
N LYS A 89 15.22 -5.86 -2.10
CA LYS A 89 15.08 -7.24 -2.58
C LYS A 89 15.96 -7.48 -3.79
N VAL A 90 16.54 -8.68 -3.89
CA VAL A 90 17.26 -9.13 -5.08
C VAL A 90 16.56 -10.35 -5.67
N VAL A 91 16.32 -10.32 -6.98
CA VAL A 91 15.72 -11.41 -7.74
C VAL A 91 16.70 -11.84 -8.82
N CYS A 92 17.18 -13.08 -8.71
CA CYS A 92 18.04 -13.71 -9.70
C CYS A 92 17.22 -14.69 -10.58
N PRO A 93 17.57 -14.86 -11.86
CA PRO A 93 16.96 -15.89 -12.71
C PRO A 93 17.20 -17.28 -12.12
N ALA A 94 16.22 -18.17 -12.27
CA ALA A 94 16.38 -19.58 -11.96
C ALA A 94 17.48 -20.18 -12.85
N GLY A 95 18.44 -20.86 -12.23
CA GLY A 95 19.54 -21.53 -12.93
C GLY A 95 19.14 -22.89 -13.50
#